data_AF-A0A9E5YBX3-F1
#
_entry.id   AF-A0A9E5YBX3-F1
#
_cell.length_a   1.000
_cell.length_b   1.000
_cell.length_c   1.000
_cell.angle_alpha   90.00
_cell.angle_beta   90.00
_cell.angle_gamma   90.00
#
_symmetry.space_group_name_H-M   'P 1'
#
loop_
_entity.id
_entity.type
_entity.pdbx_description
1 polymer ?
#
loop_
_entity_poly.entity_id
_entity_poly.type
_entity_poly.pdbx_seq_one_letter_code
_entity_poly.pdbx_strand_id
1 'polypeptide(L)'
;MLEKIALVAAIILPLWNIPLIVRIIKRRSSDDISIFWALGIWTCFVLMAPDALRSSDLVWRVFNIVNLIFFSAVVIAVLAYRKNKNPK
;
A
#
# COMPACT_ATOMS: atom_id res chain seq x y z
N MET A 1 -13.28 9.12 21.91
CA MET A 1 -13.72 9.82 20.67
C MET A 1 -12.59 9.84 19.64
N LEU A 2 -11.38 10.22 20.03
CA LEU A 2 -10.18 10.20 19.18
C LEU A 2 -9.86 8.81 18.59
N GLU A 3 -9.96 7.73 19.38
CA GLU A 3 -9.71 6.38 18.88
C GLU A 3 -10.61 5.98 17.71
N LYS A 4 -11.91 6.32 17.76
CA LYS A 4 -12.84 6.02 16.66
C LYS A 4 -12.45 6.78 15.39
N ILE A 5 -12.07 8.05 15.52
CA ILE A 5 -11.63 8.88 14.39
C ILE A 5 -10.32 8.32 13.83
N ALA A 6 -9.37 7.96 14.70
CA ALA A 6 -8.09 7.37 14.30
C ALA A 6 -8.27 6.01 13.61
N LEU A 7 -9.23 5.20 14.08
CA LEU A 7 -9.56 3.91 13.47
C LEU A 7 -10.21 4.07 12.09
N VAL A 8 -11.10 5.06 11.93
CA VAL A 8 -11.67 5.42 10.64
C VAL A 8 -10.58 5.93 9.70
N ALA A 9 -9.71 6.83 10.16
CA ALA A 9 -8.58 7.33 9.38
C ALA A 9 -7.62 6.20 8.98
N ALA A 10 -7.40 5.23 9.88
CA ALA A 10 -6.54 4.09 9.63
C ALA A 10 -7.03 3.20 8.48
N ILE A 11 -8.33 3.21 8.20
CA ILE A 11 -8.95 2.47 7.09
C ILE A 11 -9.07 3.35 5.84
N ILE A 12 -9.44 4.63 5.99
CA ILE A 12 -9.68 5.53 4.86
C ILE A 12 -8.39 5.93 4.14
N LEU A 13 -7.31 6.19 4.86
CA LEU A 13 -6.04 6.62 4.25
C LEU A 13 -5.50 5.58 3.25
N PRO A 14 -5.44 4.28 3.59
CA PRO A 14 -5.00 3.25 2.63
C PRO A 14 -5.95 3.07 1.45
N LEU A 15 -7.25 3.36 1.60
CA LEU A 15 -8.21 3.27 0.47
C LEU A 15 -7.86 4.22 -0.66
N TRP A 16 -7.13 5.31 -0.38
CA TRP A 16 -6.61 6.22 -1.41
C TRP A 16 -5.61 5.57 -2.37
N ASN A 17 -5.09 4.37 -2.04
CA ASN A 17 -4.30 3.57 -2.96
C ASN A 17 -5.14 2.94 -4.08
N ILE A 18 -6.46 2.79 -3.91
CA ILE A 18 -7.34 2.19 -4.94
C ILE A 18 -7.33 3.02 -6.23
N PRO A 19 -7.57 4.36 -6.21
CA PRO A 19 -7.43 5.20 -7.40
C PRO A 19 -6.08 5.07 -8.10
N LEU A 20 -4.99 4.95 -7.33
CA LEU A 20 -3.64 4.76 -7.88
C LEU A 20 -3.56 3.44 -8.66
N ILE A 21 -3.99 2.33 -8.05
CA ILE A 21 -4.03 1.00 -8.69
C ILE A 21 -4.90 1.05 -9.95
N VAL A 22 -6.09 1.63 -9.88
CA VAL A 22 -7.01 1.75 -11.02
C VAL A 22 -6.39 2.56 -12.15
N ARG A 23 -5.65 3.64 -11.85
CA ARG A 23 -4.93 4.43 -12.87
C ARG A 23 -3.83 3.62 -13.56
N ILE A 24 -3.05 2.83 -12.80
CA ILE A 24 -2.02 1.94 -13.35
C ILE A 24 -2.66 0.91 -14.29
N ILE A 25 -3.75 0.25 -13.85
CA ILE A 25 -4.47 -0.76 -14.63
C ILE A 25 -5.06 -0.13 -15.91
N LYS A 26 -5.70 1.03 -15.80
CA LYS A 26 -6.35 1.72 -16.94
C LYS A 26 -5.33 2.22 -17.96
N ARG A 27 -4.18 2.74 -17.52
CA ARG A 27 -3.08 3.17 -18.40
C ARG A 27 -2.24 2.00 -18.93
N ARG A 28 -2.36 0.82 -18.33
CA ARG A 28 -1.47 -0.35 -18.54
C ARG A 28 0.02 -0.02 -18.47
N SER A 29 0.39 1.00 -17.70
CA SER A 29 1.76 1.44 -17.50
C SER A 29 1.93 1.97 -16.08
N SER A 30 3.08 1.70 -15.49
CA SER A 30 3.52 2.21 -14.19
C SER A 30 4.74 3.14 -14.30
N ASP A 31 5.04 3.67 -15.50
CA ASP A 31 6.20 4.54 -15.75
C ASP A 31 6.18 5.83 -14.89
N ASP A 32 4.99 6.31 -14.52
CA ASP A 32 4.81 7.50 -13.68
C ASP A 32 5.21 7.25 -12.20
N ILE A 33 5.42 6.00 -11.79
CA ILE A 33 5.65 5.62 -10.39
C ILE A 33 7.03 4.97 -10.22
N SER A 34 7.79 5.46 -9.25
CA SER A 34 9.08 4.87 -8.90
C SER A 34 8.89 3.51 -8.22
N ILE A 35 9.47 2.45 -8.79
CA ILE A 35 9.55 1.12 -8.16
C ILE A 35 10.21 1.23 -6.79
N PHE A 36 11.30 2.00 -6.67
CA PHE A 36 12.03 2.15 -5.41
C PHE A 36 11.16 2.80 -4.34
N TRP A 37 10.28 3.73 -4.72
CA TRP A 37 9.32 4.32 -3.79
C TRP A 37 8.29 3.29 -3.32
N ALA A 38 7.69 2.53 -4.25
CA ALA A 38 6.69 1.52 -3.91
C ALA A 38 7.28 0.39 -3.05
N LEU A 39 8.45 -0.12 -3.41
CA LEU A 39 9.17 -1.15 -2.64
C LEU A 39 9.69 -0.63 -1.31
N GLY A 40 10.18 0.61 -1.25
CA GLY A 40 10.66 1.23 -0.02
C GLY A 40 9.55 1.35 1.03
N ILE A 41 8.38 1.88 0.62
CA ILE A 41 7.23 1.99 1.52
C ILE A 41 6.71 0.61 1.91
N TRP A 42 6.59 -0.31 0.97
CA TRP A 42 6.15 -1.68 1.26
C TRP A 42 7.09 -2.38 2.26
N THR A 43 8.40 -2.25 2.09
CA THR A 43 9.39 -2.81 3.01
C THR A 43 9.26 -2.20 4.40
N CYS A 44 9.00 -0.89 4.50
CA CYS A 44 8.74 -0.23 5.77
C CYS A 44 7.53 -0.87 6.48
N PHE A 45 6.40 -1.06 5.78
CA PHE A 45 5.23 -1.73 6.36
C PHE A 45 5.51 -3.18 6.75
N VAL A 46 6.27 -3.93 5.94
CA VAL A 46 6.69 -5.30 6.27
C VAL A 46 7.55 -5.34 7.55
N LEU A 47 8.47 -4.40 7.72
CA LEU A 47 9.31 -4.30 8.91
C LEU A 47 8.53 -3.83 10.14
N MET A 48 7.48 -3.03 9.97
CA MET A 48 6.61 -2.57 11.05
C MET A 48 5.52 -3.60 11.41
N ALA A 49 5.22 -4.56 10.52
CA ALA A 49 4.23 -5.61 10.76
C ALA A 49 4.45 -6.43 12.04
N PRO A 50 5.65 -6.94 12.38
CA PRO A 50 5.85 -7.73 13.60
C PRO A 50 5.55 -6.93 14.87
N ASP A 51 5.87 -5.64 14.89
CA ASP A 51 5.55 -4.74 16.00
C ASP A 51 4.04 -4.46 16.06
N ALA A 52 3.43 -4.16 14.91
CA ALA A 52 1.99 -3.88 14.84
C ALA A 52 1.10 -5.08 15.20
N LEU A 53 1.55 -6.30 14.94
CA LEU A 53 0.84 -7.53 15.33
C LEU A 53 0.97 -7.86 16.82
N ARG A 54 2.04 -7.40 17.47
CA ARG A 54 2.26 -7.58 18.92
C ARG A 54 1.70 -6.44 19.77
N SER A 55 1.45 -5.29 19.17
CA SER A 55 0.91 -4.11 19.87
C SER A 55 -0.50 -4.37 20.42
N SER A 56 -0.76 -3.82 21.61
CA SER A 56 -2.08 -3.76 22.23
C SER A 56 -3.01 -2.73 21.57
N ASP A 57 -2.47 -1.82 20.75
CA ASP A 57 -3.24 -0.77 20.09
C ASP A 57 -3.98 -1.27 18.85
N LEU A 58 -5.30 -1.31 18.95
CA LEU A 58 -6.15 -1.79 17.87
C LEU A 58 -6.06 -0.92 16.61
N VAL A 59 -5.93 0.40 16.77
CA VAL A 59 -5.77 1.35 15.65
C VAL A 59 -4.47 1.07 14.90
N TRP A 60 -3.37 0.87 15.63
CA TRP A 60 -2.05 0.59 15.05
C TRP A 60 -2.07 -0.72 14.25
N ARG A 61 -2.65 -1.76 14.84
CA ARG A 61 -2.78 -3.07 14.19
C ARG A 61 -3.60 -2.99 12.91
N VAL A 62 -4.76 -2.34 12.96
CA VAL A 62 -5.64 -2.19 11.78
C VAL A 62 -4.96 -1.35 10.70
N PHE A 63 -4.36 -0.21 11.07
CA PHE A 63 -3.63 0.65 10.15
C PHE A 63 -2.55 -0.13 9.40
N ASN A 64 -1.71 -0.88 10.12
CA ASN A 64 -0.59 -1.58 9.53
C ASN A 64 -1.04 -2.71 8.60
N ILE A 65 -2.02 -3.53 9.03
CA ILE A 65 -2.58 -4.61 8.23
C ILE A 65 -3.21 -4.07 6.94
N VAL A 66 -4.04 -3.03 7.04
CA VAL A 66 -4.74 -2.47 5.88
C VAL A 66 -3.73 -1.84 4.91
N ASN A 67 -2.75 -1.08 5.41
CA ASN A 67 -1.68 -0.55 4.56
C ASN A 67 -0.86 -1.65 3.89
N LEU A 68 -0.48 -2.69 4.63
CA LEU A 68 0.32 -3.78 4.08
C LEU A 68 -0.42 -4.48 2.93
N ILE A 69 -1.73 -4.69 3.05
CA ILE A 69 -2.56 -5.25 1.98
C ILE A 69 -2.62 -4.32 0.77
N PHE A 70 -2.96 -3.05 0.97
CA PHE A 70 -3.08 -2.09 -0.14
C PHE A 70 -1.75 -1.80 -0.83
N PHE A 71 -0.67 -1.61 -0.07
CA PHE A 71 0.66 -1.41 -0.64
C PHE A 71 1.20 -2.67 -1.33
N SER A 72 0.87 -3.87 -0.84
CA SER A 72 1.18 -5.10 -1.58
C SER A 72 0.47 -5.11 -2.93
N ALA A 73 -0.81 -4.73 -2.98
CA ALA A 73 -1.54 -4.59 -4.24
C ALA A 73 -0.94 -3.51 -5.17
N VAL A 74 -0.51 -2.36 -4.61
CA VAL A 74 0.21 -1.32 -5.37
C VAL A 74 1.52 -1.84 -5.93
N VAL A 75 2.34 -2.51 -5.12
CA VAL A 75 3.62 -3.09 -5.57
C VAL A 75 3.39 -4.12 -6.67
N ILE A 76 2.42 -5.01 -6.51
CA ILE A 76 2.04 -5.99 -7.54
C ILE A 76 1.62 -5.28 -8.83
N ALA A 77 0.74 -4.27 -8.74
CA ALA A 77 0.33 -3.50 -9.91
C ALA A 77 1.50 -2.78 -10.57
N VAL A 78 2.36 -2.12 -9.80
CA VAL A 78 3.55 -1.43 -10.31
C VAL A 78 4.47 -2.42 -11.02
N LEU A 79 4.78 -3.57 -10.42
CA LEU A 79 5.66 -4.59 -11.01
C LEU A 79 5.05 -5.25 -12.25
N ALA A 80 3.76 -5.58 -12.21
CA ALA A 80 3.05 -6.22 -13.33
C ALA A 80 3.01 -5.31 -14.57
N TYR A 81 2.76 -4.01 -14.38
CA TYR A 81 2.63 -3.05 -15.47
C TYR A 81 3.94 -2.35 -15.86
N ARG A 82 5.04 -2.56 -15.12
CA ARG A 82 6.39 -2.08 -15.51
C ARG A 82 6.98 -2.91 -16.65
N LYS A 83 6.73 -4.22 -16.65
CA LYS A 83 7.30 -5.18 -17.63
C LYS A 83 6.59 -5.18 -18.98
N ASN A 84 5.49 -4.44 -19.14
CA ASN A 84 4.81 -4.31 -20.44
C ASN A 84 5.60 -3.44 -21.46
N LYS A 85 6.87 -3.17 -21.16
CA LYS A 85 7.87 -2.49 -21.99
C LYS A 85 9.03 -3.43 -22.37
N ASN A 86 8.77 -4.73 -22.56
CA ASN A 86 9.75 -5.64 -23.15
C ASN A 86 9.23 -6.30 -24.44
N PRO A 87 9.21 -5.56 -25.57
CA PRO A 87 9.43 -6.14 -26.88
C PRO A 87 10.94 -6.11 -27.16
N LYS A 88 11.67 -7.09 -26.63
CA LYS A 88 12.98 -7.48 -27.18
C LYS A 88 13.11 -8.99 -27.05
#